data_AF-A0A3Q9BSX7-F1
#
_entry.id   AF-A0A3Q9BSX7-F1
#
_cell.length_a   1.000
_cell.length_b   1.000
_cell.length_c   1.000
_cell.angle_alpha   90.00
_cell.angle_beta   90.00
_cell.angle_gamma   90.00
#
_symmetry.space_group_name_H-M   'P 1'
#
loop_
_entity.id
_entity.type
_entity.pdbx_description
1 polymer ?
#
loop_
_entity_poly.entity_id
_entity_poly.type
_entity_poly.pdbx_seq_one_letter_code
_entity_poly.pdbx_strand_id
1 'polypeptide(L)'
;MGLNALPRAGDRRRTRSAPLALLAIGLSAVVALVTPPPAHAAESTLGAAAAQSGRYFGTAIASGRLGDSAYTSIAGREFNMVTPENEMKIDATEPQRGQFNFTAGDRVYNWAVQNGKKVRGHTLAWHSQQPGWMQSLSGSSLRQAMIDHINGVMAHYKGKIAQWDVVNEAFADGNSGARRDSNLQRTGNDWIEVAFRTARAADPAAKLCYNDYNTDNWTWAKTQAVYNMVKDFKQRGVPIDCVGFQSHFNNDSPYNSNYRTTLQSFAALGVDVAVTELDIQGASPTTYANVVNDCLAVSRCLGITVWGVRDSDSWRAEQTPLLFNGDGSKKAAYTSVLNALNGGTTTPPPSGGGQVKGVGSGRCLDVPNASTTDGTQVQLWDCNNATNQQWTSTSAGELRVYGNKCLDAAGTGNGAKVQIYSCWGGTNQQWRLNSDGSIVGVQSGLCLDAVGNGTANGTQIQLYSCSGGSNQRWTRT
;
A
#
# COMPACT_ATOMS: atom_id res chain seq x y z
N MET A 1 -10.69 -1.48 -99.99
CA MET A 1 -11.65 -0.39 -99.62
C MET A 1 -12.18 -0.76 -98.25
N GLY A 2 -11.88 -0.14 -97.13
CA GLY A 2 -11.45 1.23 -96.87
C GLY A 2 -12.41 1.79 -95.81
N LEU A 3 -11.85 2.05 -94.62
CA LEU A 3 -12.27 3.10 -93.67
C LEU A 3 -13.52 2.90 -92.80
N ASN A 4 -13.27 2.83 -91.49
CA ASN A 4 -13.66 3.80 -90.46
C ASN A 4 -15.06 4.44 -90.50
N ALA A 5 -15.67 4.49 -89.31
CA ALA A 5 -15.98 5.72 -88.57
C ALA A 5 -17.38 5.72 -87.93
N LEU A 6 -17.40 6.09 -86.65
CA LEU A 6 -18.56 6.50 -85.86
C LEU A 6 -19.31 7.68 -86.51
N PRO A 7 -20.59 7.90 -86.13
CA PRO A 7 -20.87 9.21 -85.55
C PRO A 7 -21.85 9.24 -84.36
N ARG A 8 -21.80 10.39 -83.70
CA ARG A 8 -22.49 10.89 -82.52
C ARG A 8 -23.80 11.62 -82.87
N ALA A 9 -24.64 11.78 -81.84
CA ALA A 9 -25.70 12.80 -81.62
C ALA A 9 -26.95 12.70 -82.53
N GLY A 10 -28.19 12.82 -82.08
CA GLY A 10 -28.80 13.19 -80.80
C GLY A 10 -30.07 13.98 -81.12
N ASP A 11 -31.26 13.59 -80.63
CA ASP A 11 -32.17 14.51 -79.91
C ASP A 11 -33.46 13.85 -79.36
N ARG A 12 -33.71 14.20 -78.10
CA ARG A 12 -34.95 14.33 -77.30
C ARG A 12 -36.25 13.64 -77.74
N ARG A 13 -36.83 12.88 -76.78
CA ARG A 13 -38.24 13.10 -76.35
C ARG A 13 -38.53 12.59 -74.92
N ARG A 14 -38.92 13.55 -74.08
CA ARG A 14 -39.90 13.52 -72.98
C ARG A 14 -39.65 12.57 -71.79
N THR A 15 -39.09 13.17 -70.75
CA THR A 15 -39.14 12.77 -69.34
C THR A 15 -40.58 12.70 -68.83
N ARG A 16 -40.95 11.56 -68.23
CA ARG A 16 -42.03 11.45 -67.24
C ARG A 16 -41.40 11.08 -65.90
N SER A 17 -41.67 11.91 -64.92
CA SER A 17 -41.16 11.90 -63.56
C SER A 17 -41.65 10.66 -62.80
N ALA A 18 -40.71 9.91 -62.21
CA ALA A 18 -40.98 8.92 -61.17
C ALA A 18 -40.28 9.39 -59.88
N PRO A 19 -40.90 9.25 -58.70
CA PRO A 19 -40.33 9.74 -57.46
C PRO A 19 -39.17 8.83 -57.02
N LEU A 20 -37.99 9.40 -56.80
CA LEU A 20 -36.93 8.75 -56.04
C LEU A 20 -37.38 8.64 -54.57
N ALA A 21 -37.64 7.42 -54.11
CA ALA A 21 -37.58 7.11 -52.69
C ALA A 21 -36.12 7.22 -52.24
N LEU A 22 -35.78 8.25 -51.46
CA LEU A 22 -34.53 8.29 -50.72
C LEU A 22 -34.55 7.15 -49.68
N LEU A 23 -33.79 6.08 -49.91
CA LEU A 23 -33.34 5.21 -48.83
C LEU A 23 -32.28 5.99 -48.03
N ALA A 24 -32.71 6.60 -46.94
CA ALA A 24 -31.78 7.01 -45.89
C ALA A 24 -31.25 5.73 -45.22
N ILE A 25 -30.00 5.37 -45.51
CA ILE A 25 -29.26 4.40 -44.72
C ILE A 25 -28.95 5.09 -43.39
N GLY A 26 -29.83 4.91 -42.40
CA GLY A 26 -29.56 5.31 -41.03
C GLY A 26 -28.40 4.47 -40.50
N LEU A 27 -27.26 5.11 -40.24
CA LEU A 27 -26.22 4.55 -39.37
C LEU A 27 -26.84 4.42 -37.96
N SER A 28 -27.40 3.27 -37.65
CA SER A 28 -27.68 2.91 -36.26
C SER A 28 -26.35 2.64 -35.58
N ALA A 29 -25.77 3.67 -34.98
CA ALA A 29 -24.70 3.51 -34.01
C ALA A 29 -25.28 2.67 -32.85
N VAL A 30 -24.95 1.39 -32.81
CA VAL A 30 -25.11 0.58 -31.61
C VAL A 30 -24.09 1.11 -30.62
N VAL A 31 -24.50 2.15 -29.86
CA VAL A 31 -23.83 2.50 -28.63
C VAL A 31 -24.07 1.31 -27.71
N ALA A 32 -23.11 0.39 -27.64
CA ALA A 32 -23.04 -0.52 -26.52
C ALA A 32 -22.97 0.38 -25.28
N LEU A 33 -24.08 0.49 -24.55
CA LEU A 33 -24.05 1.00 -23.19
C LEU A 33 -23.09 0.08 -22.45
N VAL A 34 -21.83 0.52 -22.31
CA VAL A 34 -20.92 -0.01 -21.31
C VAL A 34 -21.58 0.36 -20.00
N THR A 35 -22.39 -0.56 -19.46
CA THR A 35 -22.82 -0.46 -18.08
C THR A 35 -21.54 -0.35 -17.27
N PRO A 36 -21.32 0.74 -16.52
CA PRO A 36 -20.20 0.77 -15.61
C PRO A 36 -20.29 -0.48 -14.74
N PRO A 37 -19.16 -1.16 -14.45
CA PRO A 37 -19.19 -2.28 -13.52
C PRO A 37 -19.93 -1.84 -12.25
N PRO A 38 -20.76 -2.71 -11.66
CA PRO A 38 -21.43 -2.37 -10.41
C PRO A 38 -20.38 -1.84 -9.45
N ALA A 39 -20.64 -0.67 -8.83
CA ALA A 39 -19.76 -0.14 -7.81
C ALA A 39 -19.60 -1.24 -6.74
N HIS A 40 -18.42 -1.83 -6.66
CA HIS A 40 -18.14 -2.83 -5.64
C HIS A 40 -18.36 -2.15 -4.28
N ALA A 41 -19.04 -2.85 -3.36
CA ALA A 41 -19.17 -2.38 -2.00
C ALA A 41 -17.76 -2.22 -1.41
N ALA A 42 -17.53 -1.16 -0.62
CA ALA A 42 -16.26 -0.95 0.03
C ALA A 42 -15.89 -2.16 0.90
N GLU A 43 -14.71 -2.73 0.66
CA GLU A 43 -14.22 -3.90 1.38
C GLU A 43 -13.71 -3.51 2.78
N SER A 44 -13.77 -4.47 3.70
CA SER A 44 -13.47 -4.21 5.13
C SER A 44 -12.05 -4.59 5.58
N THR A 45 -11.26 -5.24 4.72
CA THR A 45 -9.88 -5.68 5.01
C THR A 45 -8.92 -5.26 3.90
N LEU A 46 -7.65 -5.07 4.25
CA LEU A 46 -6.65 -4.50 3.32
C LEU A 46 -6.45 -5.37 2.07
N GLY A 47 -6.30 -6.68 2.24
CA GLY A 47 -6.11 -7.63 1.14
C GLY A 47 -7.32 -7.69 0.20
N ALA A 48 -8.55 -7.70 0.74
CA ALA A 48 -9.76 -7.68 -0.07
C ALA A 48 -9.93 -6.35 -0.83
N ALA A 49 -9.67 -5.23 -0.16
CA ALA A 49 -9.73 -3.91 -0.80
C ALA A 49 -8.69 -3.77 -1.93
N ALA A 50 -7.45 -4.22 -1.73
CA ALA A 50 -6.45 -4.22 -2.80
C ALA A 50 -6.86 -5.11 -4.00
N ALA A 51 -7.49 -6.25 -3.72
CA ALA A 51 -7.93 -7.20 -4.74
C ALA A 51 -8.98 -6.64 -5.70
N GLN A 52 -9.79 -5.66 -5.28
CA GLN A 52 -10.73 -4.95 -6.18
C GLN A 52 -10.03 -4.28 -7.37
N SER A 53 -8.75 -3.92 -7.22
CA SER A 53 -7.93 -3.33 -8.28
C SER A 53 -6.95 -4.32 -8.92
N GLY A 54 -7.12 -5.63 -8.67
CA GLY A 54 -6.22 -6.68 -9.15
C GLY A 54 -4.87 -6.75 -8.42
N ARG A 55 -4.74 -6.11 -7.26
CA ARG A 55 -3.50 -6.01 -6.46
C ARG A 55 -3.55 -6.86 -5.19
N TYR A 56 -2.41 -6.99 -4.53
CA TYR A 56 -2.31 -7.57 -3.19
C TYR A 56 -2.02 -6.51 -2.11
N PHE A 57 -2.37 -6.84 -0.87
CA PHE A 57 -1.83 -6.19 0.32
C PHE A 57 -1.25 -7.25 1.26
N GLY A 58 0.04 -7.14 1.55
CA GLY A 58 0.83 -8.15 2.24
C GLY A 58 1.48 -7.67 3.53
N THR A 59 2.09 -8.61 4.24
CA THR A 59 2.88 -8.34 5.45
C THR A 59 4.11 -9.26 5.54
N ALA A 60 5.12 -8.83 6.29
CA ALA A 60 6.20 -9.70 6.75
C ALA A 60 5.73 -10.62 7.88
N ILE A 61 6.03 -11.92 7.77
CA ILE A 61 5.67 -12.92 8.78
C ILE A 61 6.92 -13.50 9.44
N ALA A 62 6.93 -13.44 10.78
CA ALA A 62 7.93 -14.10 11.61
C ALA A 62 7.39 -15.44 12.12
N SER A 63 8.09 -16.54 11.81
CA SER A 63 7.72 -17.90 12.23
C SER A 63 7.58 -18.05 13.74
N GLY A 64 8.41 -17.36 14.52
CA GLY A 64 8.36 -17.33 15.99
C GLY A 64 7.09 -16.69 16.56
N ARG A 65 6.38 -15.88 15.78
CA ARG A 65 5.12 -15.22 16.17
C ARG A 65 3.88 -16.02 15.79
N LEU A 66 4.00 -17.11 15.05
CA LEU A 66 2.84 -17.91 14.61
C LEU A 66 2.11 -18.65 15.75
N GLY A 67 2.66 -18.66 16.97
CA GLY A 67 1.96 -19.12 18.18
C GLY A 67 1.15 -18.04 18.89
N ASP A 68 1.29 -16.76 18.52
CA ASP A 68 0.51 -15.65 19.05
C ASP A 68 -0.83 -15.55 18.28
N SER A 69 -1.93 -15.80 19.00
CA SER A 69 -3.28 -15.78 18.41
C SER A 69 -3.72 -14.39 17.97
N ALA A 70 -3.30 -13.33 18.66
CA ALA A 70 -3.61 -11.95 18.26
C ALA A 70 -2.87 -11.59 16.96
N TYR A 71 -1.59 -11.98 16.87
CA TYR A 71 -0.78 -11.81 15.67
C TYR A 71 -1.40 -12.53 14.46
N THR A 72 -1.66 -13.83 14.60
CA THR A 72 -2.19 -14.66 13.50
C THR A 72 -3.63 -14.30 13.13
N SER A 73 -4.45 -13.82 14.07
CA SER A 73 -5.81 -13.34 13.76
C SER A 73 -5.80 -12.09 12.90
N ILE A 74 -4.94 -11.11 13.22
CA ILE A 74 -4.78 -9.90 12.39
C ILE A 74 -4.18 -10.29 11.03
N ALA A 75 -3.07 -11.03 11.04
CA ALA A 75 -2.35 -11.37 9.83
C ALA A 75 -3.17 -12.26 8.88
N GLY A 76 -3.93 -13.19 9.44
CA GLY A 76 -4.84 -14.08 8.73
C GLY A 76 -5.97 -13.31 8.04
N ARG A 77 -6.55 -12.33 8.73
CA ARG A 77 -7.69 -11.53 8.24
C ARG A 77 -7.30 -10.48 7.21
N GLU A 78 -6.21 -9.76 7.44
CA GLU A 78 -5.95 -8.49 6.73
C GLU A 78 -5.15 -8.65 5.45
N PHE A 79 -4.37 -9.71 5.30
CA PHE A 79 -3.37 -9.83 4.23
C PHE A 79 -3.59 -11.04 3.33
N ASN A 80 -3.30 -10.86 2.03
CA ASN A 80 -3.35 -11.91 0.99
C ASN A 80 -1.99 -12.17 0.31
N MET A 81 -0.92 -11.55 0.81
CA MET A 81 0.47 -11.81 0.44
C MET A 81 1.33 -11.89 1.70
N VAL A 82 2.33 -12.79 1.71
CA VAL A 82 3.26 -12.99 2.82
C VAL A 82 4.69 -12.93 2.29
N THR A 83 5.56 -12.27 3.05
CA THR A 83 7.02 -12.41 2.92
C THR A 83 7.56 -12.99 4.23
N PRO A 84 8.31 -14.10 4.25
CA PRO A 84 9.02 -14.53 5.45
C PRO A 84 10.07 -13.48 5.83
N GLU A 85 10.00 -12.95 7.04
CA GLU A 85 10.83 -11.81 7.46
C GLU A 85 12.33 -12.18 7.46
N ASN A 86 12.65 -13.41 7.87
CA ASN A 86 14.03 -13.90 7.93
C ASN A 86 14.19 -15.34 7.43
N GLU A 87 13.12 -16.12 7.43
CA GLU A 87 13.16 -17.59 7.33
C GLU A 87 13.49 -18.13 5.94
N MET A 88 13.52 -17.27 4.92
CA MET A 88 13.97 -17.60 3.57
C MET A 88 15.27 -16.87 3.18
N LYS A 89 15.96 -16.23 4.13
CA LYS A 89 17.29 -15.64 3.90
C LYS A 89 18.38 -16.73 3.85
N ILE A 90 19.57 -16.32 3.42
CA ILE A 90 20.68 -17.23 3.10
C ILE A 90 21.12 -18.03 4.33
N ASP A 91 21.31 -17.37 5.47
CA ASP A 91 21.71 -17.99 6.73
C ASP A 91 20.68 -18.98 7.28
N ALA A 92 19.39 -18.66 7.16
CA ALA A 92 18.30 -19.51 7.58
C ALA A 92 18.16 -20.76 6.70
N THR A 93 18.33 -20.61 5.38
CA THR A 93 18.08 -21.68 4.41
C THR A 93 19.30 -22.53 4.09
N GLU A 94 20.52 -22.04 4.28
CA GLU A 94 21.77 -22.79 4.08
C GLU A 94 22.78 -22.53 5.22
N PRO A 95 22.47 -22.97 6.46
CA PRO A 95 23.29 -22.68 7.64
C PRO A 95 24.73 -23.22 7.55
N GLN A 96 24.93 -24.34 6.85
CA GLN A 96 26.25 -24.82 6.44
C GLN A 96 26.28 -25.03 4.92
N ARG A 97 27.43 -24.80 4.28
CA ARG A 97 27.59 -24.89 2.83
C ARG A 97 27.15 -26.27 2.31
N GLY A 98 26.19 -26.28 1.39
CA GLY A 98 25.59 -27.47 0.80
C GLY A 98 24.57 -28.19 1.70
N GLN A 99 24.30 -27.69 2.91
CA GLN A 99 23.33 -28.26 3.85
C GLN A 99 22.15 -27.30 4.02
N PHE A 100 21.11 -27.53 3.22
CA PHE A 100 19.91 -26.71 3.27
C PHE A 100 18.99 -27.08 4.44
N ASN A 101 18.35 -26.07 5.03
CA ASN A 101 17.33 -26.24 6.05
C ASN A 101 16.12 -25.35 5.74
N PHE A 102 14.98 -25.95 5.42
CA PHE A 102 13.77 -25.21 5.08
C PHE A 102 12.73 -25.18 6.20
N THR A 103 13.04 -25.69 7.40
CA THR A 103 12.05 -25.86 8.48
C THR A 103 11.32 -24.57 8.82
N ALA A 104 12.06 -23.48 9.01
CA ALA A 104 11.47 -22.18 9.36
C ALA A 104 10.73 -21.56 8.16
N GLY A 105 11.33 -21.63 6.96
CA GLY A 105 10.72 -21.10 5.73
C GLY A 105 9.41 -21.83 5.37
N ASP A 106 9.40 -23.16 5.48
CA ASP A 106 8.23 -24.01 5.25
C ASP A 106 7.14 -23.72 6.27
N ARG A 107 7.49 -23.44 7.53
CA ARG A 107 6.49 -23.05 8.54
C ARG A 107 5.74 -21.78 8.11
N VAL A 108 6.45 -20.77 7.62
CA VAL A 108 5.82 -19.53 7.13
C VAL A 108 5.06 -19.77 5.83
N TYR A 109 5.66 -20.48 4.86
CA TYR A 109 5.02 -20.83 3.60
C TYR A 109 3.71 -21.60 3.80
N ASN A 110 3.74 -22.66 4.62
CA ASN A 110 2.57 -23.48 4.91
C ASN A 110 1.47 -22.67 5.60
N TRP A 111 1.83 -21.83 6.57
CA TRP A 111 0.86 -20.93 7.19
C TRP A 111 0.23 -19.98 6.16
N ALA A 112 1.03 -19.41 5.26
CA ALA A 112 0.55 -18.51 4.22
C ALA A 112 -0.47 -19.20 3.31
N VAL A 113 -0.11 -20.35 2.73
CA VAL A 113 -1.00 -21.06 1.78
C VAL A 113 -2.26 -21.61 2.45
N GLN A 114 -2.15 -22.14 3.68
CA GLN A 114 -3.31 -22.60 4.46
C GLN A 114 -4.29 -21.46 4.77
N ASN A 115 -3.80 -20.22 4.84
CA ASN A 115 -4.59 -19.02 5.07
C ASN A 115 -4.84 -18.22 3.79
N GLY A 116 -4.75 -18.86 2.61
CA GLY A 116 -5.15 -18.27 1.32
C GLY A 116 -4.25 -17.12 0.83
N LYS A 117 -2.99 -17.06 1.28
CA LYS A 117 -2.02 -16.03 0.89
C LYS A 117 -1.05 -16.55 -0.17
N LYS A 118 -0.66 -15.66 -1.09
CA LYS A 118 0.52 -15.85 -1.95
C LYS A 118 1.79 -15.55 -1.15
N VAL A 119 2.95 -15.99 -1.65
CA VAL A 119 4.24 -15.78 -0.99
C VAL A 119 5.22 -15.05 -1.91
N ARG A 120 5.92 -14.05 -1.35
CA ARG A 120 7.16 -13.50 -1.89
C ARG A 120 8.33 -14.17 -1.19
N GLY A 121 9.24 -14.78 -1.94
CA GLY A 121 10.47 -15.36 -1.41
C GLY A 121 11.51 -14.26 -1.22
N HIS A 122 12.13 -14.22 -0.04
CA HIS A 122 13.07 -13.17 0.36
C HIS A 122 14.17 -13.78 1.25
N THR A 123 15.44 -13.78 0.87
CA THR A 123 16.04 -13.34 -0.41
C THR A 123 17.21 -14.26 -0.77
N LEU A 124 17.51 -14.39 -2.08
CA LEU A 124 18.42 -15.43 -2.57
C LEU A 124 19.90 -14.99 -2.60
N ALA A 125 20.20 -13.74 -2.93
CA ALA A 125 21.58 -13.26 -3.01
C ALA A 125 21.70 -11.83 -2.49
N TRP A 126 22.38 -11.68 -1.34
CA TRP A 126 22.51 -10.43 -0.62
C TRP A 126 23.82 -10.40 0.18
N HIS A 127 24.32 -9.20 0.45
CA HIS A 127 25.55 -9.00 1.21
C HIS A 127 25.36 -9.17 2.72
N SER A 128 24.14 -8.93 3.22
CA SER A 128 23.80 -9.05 4.64
C SER A 128 23.21 -10.43 4.96
N GLN A 129 23.20 -10.78 6.25
CA GLN A 129 22.68 -12.05 6.79
C GLN A 129 23.16 -13.28 6.01
N GLN A 130 24.40 -13.23 5.54
CA GLN A 130 25.09 -14.40 5.03
C GLN A 130 25.51 -15.30 6.21
N PRO A 131 25.44 -16.63 6.07
CA PRO A 131 26.03 -17.52 7.06
C PRO A 131 27.55 -17.33 7.08
N GLY A 132 28.19 -17.60 8.23
CA GLY A 132 29.62 -17.33 8.42
C GLY A 132 30.51 -18.00 7.37
N TRP A 133 30.12 -19.17 6.86
CA TRP A 133 30.84 -19.84 5.78
C TRP A 133 30.84 -19.02 4.48
N MET A 134 29.72 -18.38 4.10
CA MET A 134 29.62 -17.59 2.87
C MET A 134 30.34 -16.24 3.02
N GLN A 135 30.28 -15.62 4.20
CA GLN A 135 31.01 -14.38 4.50
C GLN A 135 32.54 -14.54 4.26
N SER A 136 33.08 -15.73 4.52
CA SER A 136 34.50 -16.04 4.33
C SER A 136 34.93 -16.29 2.88
N LEU A 137 33.97 -16.51 1.97
CA LEU A 137 34.27 -16.81 0.57
C LEU A 137 34.52 -15.55 -0.26
N SER A 138 35.23 -15.73 -1.37
CA SER A 138 35.47 -14.69 -2.37
C SER A 138 35.71 -15.29 -3.76
N GLY A 139 35.78 -14.43 -4.79
CA GLY A 139 36.10 -14.81 -6.16
C GLY A 139 35.16 -15.88 -6.73
N SER A 140 35.71 -16.81 -7.50
CA SER A 140 34.95 -17.90 -8.14
C SER A 140 34.29 -18.84 -7.13
N SER A 141 34.90 -19.06 -5.97
CA SER A 141 34.34 -19.94 -4.93
C SER A 141 33.04 -19.41 -4.35
N LEU A 142 32.95 -18.09 -4.13
CA LEU A 142 31.74 -17.41 -3.71
C LEU A 142 30.72 -17.33 -4.85
N ARG A 143 31.19 -17.07 -6.07
CA ARG A 143 30.30 -17.04 -7.24
C ARG A 143 29.55 -18.36 -7.42
N GLN A 144 30.26 -19.48 -7.30
CA GLN A 144 29.65 -20.80 -7.36
C GLN A 144 28.69 -21.04 -6.19
N ALA A 145 29.09 -20.69 -4.96
CA ALA A 145 28.20 -20.82 -3.80
C ALA A 145 26.90 -20.02 -3.93
N MET A 146 26.94 -18.81 -4.50
CA MET A 146 25.74 -18.02 -4.80
C MET A 146 24.82 -18.75 -5.79
N ILE A 147 25.38 -19.34 -6.85
CA ILE A 147 24.63 -20.12 -7.85
C ILE A 147 24.00 -21.37 -7.21
N ASP A 148 24.78 -22.11 -6.42
CA ASP A 148 24.33 -23.32 -5.72
C ASP A 148 23.20 -23.00 -4.74
N HIS A 149 23.33 -21.90 -3.98
CA HIS A 149 22.31 -21.42 -3.06
C HIS A 149 21.00 -21.09 -3.77
N ILE A 150 21.06 -20.28 -4.83
CA ILE A 150 19.88 -19.91 -5.65
C ILE A 150 19.17 -21.19 -6.15
N ASN A 151 19.92 -22.14 -6.71
CA ASN A 151 19.36 -23.38 -7.22
C ASN A 151 18.72 -24.22 -6.11
N GLY A 152 19.38 -24.40 -4.96
CA GLY A 152 18.88 -25.21 -3.86
C GLY A 152 17.58 -24.66 -3.26
N VAL A 153 17.56 -23.37 -2.94
CA VAL A 153 16.37 -22.72 -2.37
C VAL A 153 15.21 -22.70 -3.37
N MET A 154 15.45 -22.28 -4.62
CA MET A 154 14.39 -22.21 -5.62
C MET A 154 13.90 -23.59 -6.06
N ALA A 155 14.74 -24.64 -6.04
CA ALA A 155 14.30 -26.00 -6.31
C ALA A 155 13.29 -26.50 -5.27
N HIS A 156 13.51 -26.22 -3.98
CA HIS A 156 12.58 -26.60 -2.90
C HIS A 156 11.21 -25.92 -3.02
N TYR A 157 11.21 -24.64 -3.43
CA TYR A 157 10.00 -23.83 -3.57
C TYR A 157 9.48 -23.69 -5.01
N LYS A 158 9.96 -24.52 -5.94
CA LYS A 158 9.64 -24.40 -7.37
C LYS A 158 8.14 -24.42 -7.65
N GLY A 159 7.65 -23.41 -8.37
CA GLY A 159 6.24 -23.25 -8.76
C GLY A 159 5.31 -22.83 -7.62
N LYS A 160 5.85 -22.56 -6.42
CA LYS A 160 5.06 -22.22 -5.23
C LYS A 160 5.12 -20.73 -4.86
N ILE A 161 6.08 -19.99 -5.41
CA ILE A 161 6.40 -18.61 -5.03
C ILE A 161 5.96 -17.65 -6.14
N ALA A 162 5.22 -16.60 -5.78
CA ALA A 162 4.71 -15.64 -6.75
C ALA A 162 5.81 -14.69 -7.25
N GLN A 163 6.69 -14.25 -6.35
CA GLN A 163 7.78 -13.31 -6.61
C GLN A 163 9.02 -13.72 -5.80
N TRP A 164 10.21 -13.65 -6.38
CA TRP A 164 11.47 -13.81 -5.66
C TRP A 164 12.25 -12.51 -5.68
N ASP A 165 12.64 -12.03 -4.50
CA ASP A 165 13.73 -11.05 -4.39
C ASP A 165 15.04 -11.81 -4.63
N VAL A 166 15.46 -11.86 -5.90
CA VAL A 166 16.64 -12.63 -6.32
C VAL A 166 17.90 -11.97 -5.81
N VAL A 167 17.98 -10.65 -5.95
CA VAL A 167 19.09 -9.85 -5.44
C VAL A 167 18.53 -8.71 -4.60
N ASN A 168 19.12 -8.53 -3.41
CA ASN A 168 18.78 -7.45 -2.49
C ASN A 168 19.96 -6.46 -2.32
N GLU A 169 19.66 -5.16 -2.27
CA GLU A 169 20.56 -4.07 -1.81
C GLU A 169 21.97 -4.02 -2.41
N ALA A 170 22.06 -4.18 -3.73
CA ALA A 170 23.33 -4.24 -4.42
C ALA A 170 23.98 -2.86 -4.67
N PHE A 171 23.29 -1.75 -4.40
CA PHE A 171 23.83 -0.41 -4.57
C PHE A 171 24.19 0.24 -3.24
N ALA A 172 25.27 1.03 -3.27
CA ALA A 172 25.73 1.82 -2.15
C ALA A 172 24.78 2.98 -1.87
N ASP A 173 24.70 3.38 -0.61
CA ASP A 173 23.97 4.57 -0.22
C ASP A 173 24.76 5.84 -0.55
N GLY A 174 24.07 6.98 -0.50
CA GLY A 174 24.64 8.29 -0.83
C GLY A 174 24.57 8.63 -2.33
N ASN A 175 25.48 9.50 -2.77
CA ASN A 175 25.33 10.24 -4.03
C ASN A 175 26.14 9.66 -5.20
N SER A 176 26.84 8.53 -5.02
CA SER A 176 27.71 7.98 -6.07
C SER A 176 26.97 7.17 -7.11
N GLY A 177 25.84 6.54 -6.75
CA GLY A 177 25.20 5.52 -7.58
C GLY A 177 26.08 4.26 -7.79
N ALA A 178 27.12 4.08 -6.97
CA ALA A 178 28.02 2.95 -7.09
C ALA A 178 27.36 1.64 -6.62
N ARG A 179 27.90 0.51 -7.08
CA ARG A 179 27.61 -0.78 -6.46
C ARG A 179 28.15 -0.79 -5.03
N ARG A 180 27.43 -1.46 -4.13
CA ARG A 180 27.87 -1.67 -2.75
C ARG A 180 29.09 -2.57 -2.74
N ASP A 181 30.17 -2.13 -2.09
CA ASP A 181 31.31 -3.02 -1.87
C ASP A 181 30.89 -4.18 -0.95
N SER A 182 31.06 -5.39 -1.46
CA SER A 182 30.67 -6.63 -0.80
C SER A 182 31.50 -7.77 -1.34
N ASN A 183 31.56 -8.90 -0.64
CA ASN A 183 32.20 -10.11 -1.17
C ASN A 183 31.57 -10.52 -2.52
N LEU A 184 30.24 -10.45 -2.67
CA LEU A 184 29.50 -10.71 -3.91
C LEU A 184 29.93 -9.77 -5.03
N GLN A 185 29.93 -8.46 -4.80
CA GLN A 185 30.34 -7.47 -5.79
C GLN A 185 31.80 -7.64 -6.24
N ARG A 186 32.69 -8.03 -5.32
CA ARG A 186 34.11 -8.33 -5.61
C ARG A 186 34.31 -9.62 -6.42
N THR A 187 33.28 -10.46 -6.60
CA THR A 187 33.36 -11.58 -7.57
C THR A 187 33.32 -11.13 -9.03
N GLY A 188 32.87 -9.89 -9.29
CA GLY A 188 32.71 -9.31 -10.63
C GLY A 188 31.38 -8.59 -10.78
N ASN A 189 31.35 -7.49 -11.55
CA ASN A 189 30.15 -6.64 -11.75
C ASN A 189 28.91 -7.40 -12.28
N ASP A 190 29.14 -8.52 -12.96
CA ASP A 190 28.15 -9.39 -13.59
C ASP A 190 27.39 -10.29 -12.59
N TRP A 191 27.76 -10.32 -11.31
CA TRP A 191 27.17 -11.24 -10.32
C TRP A 191 25.64 -11.15 -10.25
N ILE A 192 25.07 -9.95 -10.38
CA ILE A 192 23.62 -9.73 -10.37
C ILE A 192 22.98 -10.40 -11.58
N GLU A 193 23.54 -10.19 -12.79
CA GLU A 193 23.03 -10.82 -14.01
C GLU A 193 23.08 -12.35 -13.92
N VAL A 194 24.19 -12.89 -13.39
CA VAL A 194 24.35 -14.33 -13.16
C VAL A 194 23.29 -14.85 -12.20
N ALA A 195 22.98 -14.12 -11.12
CA ALA A 195 21.93 -14.50 -10.18
C ALA A 195 20.55 -14.58 -10.86
N PHE A 196 20.16 -13.56 -11.65
CA PHE A 196 18.89 -13.57 -12.38
C PHE A 196 18.80 -14.70 -13.42
N ARG A 197 19.86 -14.93 -14.19
CA ARG A 197 19.89 -16.03 -15.18
C ARG A 197 19.78 -17.40 -14.50
N THR A 198 20.45 -17.58 -13.36
CA THR A 198 20.35 -18.80 -12.54
C THR A 198 18.92 -18.98 -12.02
N ALA A 199 18.34 -17.94 -11.43
CA ALA A 199 17.00 -17.98 -10.87
C ALA A 199 15.94 -18.31 -11.92
N ARG A 200 16.04 -17.73 -13.13
CA ARG A 200 15.13 -18.04 -14.24
C ARG A 200 15.19 -19.51 -14.65
N ALA A 201 16.38 -20.11 -14.67
CA ALA A 201 16.54 -21.52 -15.00
C ALA A 201 15.98 -22.43 -13.90
N ALA A 202 16.17 -22.05 -12.63
CA ALA A 202 15.68 -22.82 -11.48
C ALA A 202 14.15 -22.88 -11.44
N ASP A 203 13.47 -21.72 -11.57
CA ASP A 203 12.02 -21.62 -11.59
C ASP A 203 11.52 -20.58 -12.61
N PRO A 204 11.12 -21.02 -13.82
CA PRO A 204 10.53 -20.14 -14.83
C PRO A 204 9.17 -19.55 -14.45
N ALA A 205 8.45 -20.11 -13.47
CA ALA A 205 7.10 -19.68 -13.12
C ALA A 205 7.05 -18.46 -12.19
N ALA A 206 8.13 -18.22 -11.44
CA ALA A 206 8.23 -17.08 -10.53
C ALA A 206 8.57 -15.78 -11.26
N LYS A 207 8.03 -14.66 -10.76
CA LYS A 207 8.53 -13.33 -11.12
C LYS A 207 9.84 -13.05 -10.39
N LEU A 208 10.85 -12.59 -11.11
CA LEU A 208 12.19 -12.33 -10.56
C LEU A 208 12.38 -10.84 -10.34
N CYS A 209 12.53 -10.45 -9.07
CA CYS A 209 12.64 -9.06 -8.64
C CYS A 209 14.05 -8.70 -8.21
N TYR A 210 14.46 -7.48 -8.52
CA TYR A 210 15.55 -6.78 -7.83
C TYR A 210 14.93 -5.95 -6.70
N ASN A 211 15.42 -6.05 -5.46
CA ASN A 211 14.87 -5.33 -4.30
C ASN A 211 15.93 -4.43 -3.65
N ASP A 212 15.56 -3.22 -3.23
CA ASP A 212 16.48 -2.29 -2.55
C ASP A 212 15.70 -1.19 -1.81
N TYR A 213 16.36 -0.55 -0.85
CA TYR A 213 15.90 0.67 -0.17
C TYR A 213 16.59 1.91 -0.73
N ASN A 214 16.06 3.09 -0.41
CA ASN A 214 16.60 4.37 -0.86
C ASN A 214 16.71 4.44 -2.39
N THR A 215 15.80 3.75 -3.06
CA THR A 215 15.58 3.81 -4.51
C THR A 215 14.22 4.41 -4.82
N ASP A 216 13.57 5.00 -3.81
CA ASP A 216 12.21 5.51 -3.84
C ASP A 216 12.14 6.90 -4.49
N ASN A 217 13.10 7.78 -4.15
CA ASN A 217 13.13 9.15 -4.64
C ASN A 217 13.84 9.24 -6.00
N TRP A 218 13.13 9.72 -7.02
CA TRP A 218 13.64 9.77 -8.40
C TRP A 218 14.93 10.57 -8.54
N THR A 219 15.16 11.58 -7.71
CA THR A 219 16.34 12.46 -7.82
C THR A 219 17.62 11.86 -7.22
N TRP A 220 17.53 10.73 -6.52
CA TRP A 220 18.68 10.13 -5.86
C TRP A 220 19.55 9.33 -6.82
N ALA A 221 20.87 9.43 -6.63
CA ALA A 221 21.85 8.72 -7.46
C ALA A 221 21.66 7.20 -7.41
N LYS A 222 21.31 6.65 -6.23
CA LYS A 222 21.02 5.22 -6.05
C LYS A 222 19.83 4.78 -6.91
N THR A 223 18.72 5.53 -6.90
CA THR A 223 17.55 5.30 -7.78
C THR A 223 17.93 5.28 -9.25
N GLN A 224 18.69 6.27 -9.70
CA GLN A 224 19.14 6.37 -11.10
C GLN A 224 20.07 5.21 -11.48
N ALA A 225 20.93 4.77 -10.58
CA ALA A 225 21.84 3.65 -10.82
C ALA A 225 21.10 2.31 -10.97
N VAL A 226 20.10 2.06 -10.11
CA VAL A 226 19.22 0.89 -10.23
C VAL A 226 18.41 0.97 -11.51
N TYR A 227 17.86 2.13 -11.85
CA TYR A 227 17.12 2.34 -13.10
C TYR A 227 17.98 2.01 -14.33
N ASN A 228 19.22 2.49 -14.36
CA ASN A 228 20.15 2.22 -15.47
C ASN A 228 20.52 0.74 -15.58
N MET A 229 20.71 0.05 -14.44
CA MET A 229 20.93 -1.41 -14.45
C MET A 229 19.73 -2.17 -15.01
N VAL A 230 18.52 -1.85 -14.57
CA VAL A 230 17.31 -2.52 -15.05
C VAL A 230 17.10 -2.23 -16.53
N LYS A 231 17.33 -0.98 -16.97
CA LYS A 231 17.27 -0.60 -18.39
C LYS A 231 18.25 -1.42 -19.23
N ASP A 232 19.51 -1.54 -18.81
CA ASP A 232 20.53 -2.36 -19.47
C ASP A 232 20.11 -3.85 -19.51
N PHE A 233 19.61 -4.38 -18.40
CA PHE A 233 19.13 -5.75 -18.31
C PHE A 233 18.01 -6.04 -19.31
N LYS A 234 17.03 -5.14 -19.43
CA LYS A 234 15.96 -5.28 -20.41
C LYS A 234 16.47 -5.18 -21.84
N GLN A 235 17.44 -4.31 -22.12
CA GLN A 235 18.06 -4.17 -23.45
C GLN A 235 18.84 -5.42 -23.87
N ARG A 236 19.54 -6.09 -22.94
CA ARG A 236 20.37 -7.28 -23.22
C ARG A 236 19.66 -8.63 -22.98
N GLY A 237 18.38 -8.61 -22.59
CA GLY A 237 17.62 -9.84 -22.34
C GLY A 237 18.04 -10.59 -21.07
N VAL A 238 18.46 -9.88 -20.03
CA VAL A 238 18.62 -10.45 -18.68
C VAL A 238 17.22 -10.67 -18.08
N PRO A 239 16.92 -11.84 -17.49
CA PRO A 239 15.56 -12.20 -17.10
C PRO A 239 15.15 -11.54 -15.78
N ILE A 240 14.77 -10.26 -15.84
CA ILE A 240 14.18 -9.51 -14.73
C ILE A 240 12.73 -9.14 -15.06
N ASP A 241 11.84 -9.41 -14.10
CA ASP A 241 10.40 -9.18 -14.25
C ASP A 241 9.89 -8.04 -13.38
N CYS A 242 10.55 -7.76 -12.26
CA CYS A 242 10.09 -6.77 -11.29
C CYS A 242 11.22 -5.99 -10.61
N VAL A 243 10.83 -4.84 -10.05
CA VAL A 243 11.64 -4.08 -9.08
C VAL A 243 10.83 -3.89 -7.81
N GLY A 244 11.39 -4.34 -6.69
CA GLY A 244 10.90 -4.12 -5.34
C GLY A 244 11.49 -2.84 -4.76
N PHE A 245 10.63 -1.99 -4.22
CA PHE A 245 11.00 -0.79 -3.48
C PHE A 245 10.68 -1.05 -2.02
N GLN A 246 11.73 -1.16 -1.18
CA GLN A 246 11.55 -1.46 0.24
C GLN A 246 10.67 -0.40 0.91
N SER A 247 10.90 0.89 0.59
CA SER A 247 10.05 1.99 1.06
C SER A 247 10.00 2.14 2.58
N HIS A 248 11.17 2.00 3.21
CA HIS A 248 11.41 2.33 4.61
C HIS A 248 11.52 3.84 4.83
N PHE A 249 10.38 4.53 4.92
CA PHE A 249 10.36 5.99 5.00
C PHE A 249 10.54 6.49 6.44
N ASN A 250 11.46 7.44 6.61
CA ASN A 250 11.76 8.07 7.90
C ASN A 250 12.29 9.51 7.68
N ASN A 251 12.73 10.19 8.73
CA ASN A 251 13.22 11.57 8.62
C ASN A 251 14.48 11.70 7.75
N ASP A 252 15.36 10.70 7.73
CA ASP A 252 16.60 10.71 6.93
C ASP A 252 16.33 10.32 5.47
N SER A 253 15.31 9.52 5.24
CA SER A 253 14.89 9.05 3.92
C SER A 253 13.37 9.21 3.77
N PRO A 254 12.89 10.46 3.63
CA PRO A 254 11.46 10.74 3.64
C PRO A 254 10.80 10.34 2.32
N TYR A 255 9.52 9.98 2.42
CA TYR A 255 8.64 9.90 1.26
C TYR A 255 8.66 11.24 0.49
N ASN A 256 8.66 11.16 -0.84
CA ASN A 256 8.51 12.29 -1.73
C ASN A 256 7.46 11.98 -2.79
N SER A 257 6.69 12.98 -3.24
CA SER A 257 5.68 12.80 -4.29
C SER A 257 6.24 12.30 -5.63
N ASN A 258 7.54 12.46 -5.88
CA ASN A 258 8.19 11.87 -7.06
C ASN A 258 8.34 10.34 -6.97
N TYR A 259 7.96 9.70 -5.86
CA TYR A 259 7.89 8.25 -5.72
C TYR A 259 7.02 7.63 -6.82
N ARG A 260 5.87 8.24 -7.13
CA ARG A 260 5.06 7.84 -8.29
C ARG A 260 5.83 7.88 -9.61
N THR A 261 6.62 8.93 -9.83
CA THR A 261 7.45 9.07 -11.03
C THR A 261 8.48 7.94 -11.11
N THR A 262 9.10 7.57 -9.98
CA THR A 262 9.99 6.41 -9.90
C THR A 262 9.26 5.14 -10.33
N LEU A 263 8.13 4.81 -9.71
CA LEU A 263 7.35 3.61 -10.04
C LEU A 263 6.95 3.57 -11.52
N GLN A 264 6.48 4.69 -12.07
CA GLN A 264 6.12 4.83 -13.49
C GLN A 264 7.32 4.63 -14.41
N SER A 265 8.49 5.18 -14.03
CA SER A 265 9.69 5.11 -14.86
C SER A 265 10.22 3.68 -14.96
N PHE A 266 10.25 2.94 -13.85
CA PHE A 266 10.59 1.51 -13.88
C PHE A 266 9.54 0.69 -14.63
N ALA A 267 8.24 0.96 -14.42
CA ALA A 267 7.18 0.31 -15.17
C ALA A 267 7.32 0.49 -16.69
N ALA A 268 7.77 1.66 -17.15
CA ALA A 268 8.01 1.97 -18.56
C ALA A 268 9.16 1.16 -19.19
N LEU A 269 10.05 0.57 -18.40
CA LEU A 269 11.07 -0.38 -18.88
C LEU A 269 10.50 -1.77 -19.18
N GLY A 270 9.20 -2.01 -18.94
CA GLY A 270 8.56 -3.30 -19.16
C GLY A 270 8.84 -4.31 -18.04
N VAL A 271 9.10 -3.83 -16.83
CA VAL A 271 9.10 -4.60 -15.58
C VAL A 271 7.91 -4.19 -14.73
N ASP A 272 7.43 -5.10 -13.89
CA ASP A 272 6.48 -4.76 -12.85
C ASP A 272 7.18 -4.07 -11.67
N VAL A 273 6.41 -3.40 -10.82
CA VAL A 273 6.92 -2.79 -9.59
C VAL A 273 6.14 -3.29 -8.39
N ALA A 274 6.77 -3.34 -7.23
CA ALA A 274 6.13 -3.72 -5.98
C ALA A 274 6.67 -2.88 -4.83
N VAL A 275 5.81 -2.49 -3.90
CA VAL A 275 6.23 -1.94 -2.61
C VAL A 275 6.41 -3.12 -1.66
N THR A 276 7.61 -3.35 -1.14
CA THR A 276 8.00 -4.66 -0.59
C THR A 276 8.14 -4.70 0.91
N GLU A 277 8.54 -3.59 1.55
CA GLU A 277 8.91 -3.55 2.98
C GLU A 277 8.39 -2.27 3.66
N LEU A 278 7.19 -1.83 3.27
CA LEU A 278 6.67 -0.51 3.66
C LEU A 278 6.53 -0.38 5.17
N ASP A 279 7.26 0.58 5.72
CA ASP A 279 7.06 1.13 7.05
C ASP A 279 7.36 2.64 7.00
N ILE A 280 6.60 3.42 7.78
CA ILE A 280 6.71 4.89 7.76
C ILE A 280 6.86 5.35 9.21
N GLN A 281 7.99 5.96 9.57
CA GLN A 281 8.22 6.52 10.91
C GLN A 281 7.02 7.40 11.36
N GLY A 282 6.47 7.07 12.53
CA GLY A 282 5.29 7.73 13.10
C GLY A 282 3.95 7.38 12.44
N ALA A 283 3.95 6.54 11.41
CA ALA A 283 2.80 6.04 10.67
C ALA A 283 1.82 7.15 10.25
N SER A 284 2.31 8.22 9.62
CA SER A 284 1.49 9.31 9.08
C SER A 284 0.39 8.76 8.16
N PRO A 285 -0.92 8.94 8.47
CA PRO A 285 -2.02 8.46 7.65
C PRO A 285 -2.01 9.05 6.24
N THR A 286 -1.59 10.31 6.11
CA THR A 286 -1.44 10.98 4.81
C THR A 286 -0.34 10.33 3.97
N THR A 287 0.82 10.06 4.57
CA THR A 287 1.95 9.46 3.85
C THR A 287 1.61 8.03 3.42
N TYR A 288 0.98 7.25 4.31
CA TYR A 288 0.48 5.91 3.96
C TYR A 288 -0.52 5.94 2.80
N ALA A 289 -1.50 6.84 2.83
CA ALA A 289 -2.46 6.99 1.72
C ALA A 289 -1.78 7.41 0.41
N ASN A 290 -0.77 8.29 0.48
CA ASN A 290 -0.03 8.72 -0.70
C ASN A 290 0.71 7.55 -1.37
N VAL A 291 1.44 6.73 -0.61
CA VAL A 291 2.13 5.54 -1.13
C VAL A 291 1.14 4.55 -1.76
N VAL A 292 -0.02 4.34 -1.13
CA VAL A 292 -1.08 3.49 -1.68
C VAL A 292 -1.59 4.03 -3.02
N ASN A 293 -1.89 5.33 -3.08
CA ASN A 293 -2.36 5.98 -4.30
C ASN A 293 -1.31 5.98 -5.42
N ASP A 294 -0.02 6.05 -5.08
CA ASP A 294 1.06 5.94 -6.05
C ASP A 294 1.11 4.55 -6.69
N CYS A 295 0.94 3.48 -5.91
CA CYS A 295 0.82 2.13 -6.44
C CYS A 295 -0.47 1.96 -7.28
N LEU A 296 -1.61 2.48 -6.81
CA LEU A 296 -2.87 2.42 -7.55
C LEU A 296 -2.79 3.14 -8.90
N ALA A 297 -2.04 4.23 -8.98
CA ALA A 297 -1.82 5.02 -10.20
C ALA A 297 -0.87 4.35 -11.23
N VAL A 298 -0.19 3.26 -10.86
CA VAL A 298 0.71 2.52 -11.77
C VAL A 298 0.13 1.14 -12.03
N SER A 299 -0.30 0.88 -13.27
CA SER A 299 -0.94 -0.39 -13.65
C SER A 299 -0.07 -1.63 -13.42
N ARG A 300 1.26 -1.44 -13.52
CA ARG A 300 2.27 -2.48 -13.26
C ARG A 300 2.69 -2.59 -11.79
N CYS A 301 2.12 -1.79 -10.89
CA CYS A 301 2.33 -1.98 -9.46
C CYS A 301 1.50 -3.18 -8.98
N LEU A 302 2.18 -4.26 -8.60
CA LEU A 302 1.55 -5.54 -8.26
C LEU A 302 0.81 -5.50 -6.92
N GLY A 303 1.28 -4.68 -5.99
CA GLY A 303 0.74 -4.59 -4.65
C GLY A 303 1.75 -4.01 -3.67
N ILE A 304 1.35 -4.03 -2.39
CA ILE A 304 2.07 -3.41 -1.28
C ILE A 304 2.23 -4.43 -0.17
N THR A 305 3.42 -4.55 0.39
CA THR A 305 3.69 -5.32 1.62
C THR A 305 4.20 -4.36 2.69
N VAL A 306 3.59 -4.39 3.88
CA VAL A 306 4.10 -3.67 5.07
C VAL A 306 5.04 -4.56 5.88
N TRP A 307 6.11 -3.99 6.44
CA TRP A 307 7.18 -4.78 7.09
C TRP A 307 6.89 -5.14 8.55
N GLY A 308 5.79 -5.88 8.74
CA GLY A 308 5.33 -6.41 10.02
C GLY A 308 3.83 -6.25 10.21
N VAL A 309 3.30 -6.81 11.29
CA VAL A 309 1.86 -6.79 11.61
C VAL A 309 1.52 -5.65 12.56
N ARG A 310 2.03 -5.69 13.80
CA ARG A 310 1.87 -4.63 14.81
C ARG A 310 3.18 -3.87 14.98
N ASP A 311 3.13 -2.64 15.47
CA ASP A 311 4.32 -1.86 15.81
C ASP A 311 5.30 -2.63 16.71
N SER A 312 4.79 -3.44 17.64
CA SER A 312 5.60 -4.30 18.53
C SER A 312 6.29 -5.47 17.83
N ASP A 313 5.90 -5.77 16.59
CA ASP A 313 6.51 -6.79 15.73
C ASP A 313 7.49 -6.18 14.72
N SER A 314 7.59 -4.85 14.63
CA SER A 314 8.50 -4.18 13.70
C SER A 314 9.95 -4.29 14.17
N TRP A 315 10.87 -4.46 13.21
CA TRP A 315 12.31 -4.30 13.42
C TRP A 315 12.73 -2.88 13.86
N ARG A 316 11.84 -1.89 13.74
CA ARG A 316 11.99 -0.48 14.14
C ARG A 316 10.83 -0.05 15.05
N ALA A 317 10.50 -0.90 16.03
CA ALA A 317 9.33 -0.71 16.89
C ALA A 317 9.28 0.67 17.57
N GLU A 318 10.44 1.26 17.90
CA GLU A 318 10.57 2.58 18.50
C GLU A 318 10.03 3.72 17.62
N GLN A 319 9.91 3.47 16.31
CA GLN A 319 9.38 4.42 15.34
C GLN A 319 7.87 4.31 15.16
N THR A 320 7.23 3.31 15.77
CA THR A 320 5.81 2.97 15.62
C THR A 320 5.33 3.04 14.15
N PRO A 321 5.97 2.31 13.21
CA PRO A 321 5.88 2.68 11.81
C PRO A 321 4.81 1.91 11.02
N LEU A 322 4.06 1.01 11.67
CA LEU A 322 3.11 0.08 11.03
C LEU A 322 1.64 0.51 11.20
N LEU A 323 0.71 -0.34 10.77
CA LEU A 323 -0.73 -0.04 10.69
C LEU A 323 -1.54 -0.45 11.93
N PHE A 324 -0.95 -1.26 12.82
CA PHE A 324 -1.58 -1.73 14.06
C PHE A 324 -0.70 -1.40 15.25
N ASN A 325 -1.30 -0.97 16.36
CA ASN A 325 -0.60 -0.81 17.63
C ASN A 325 -0.24 -2.19 18.22
N GLY A 326 0.61 -2.21 19.25
CA GLY A 326 1.02 -3.44 19.94
C GLY A 326 -0.14 -4.25 20.56
N ASP A 327 -1.23 -3.59 20.93
CA ASP A 327 -2.46 -4.24 21.43
C ASP A 327 -3.35 -4.82 20.31
N GLY A 328 -2.97 -4.63 19.04
CA GLY A 328 -3.71 -5.08 17.87
C GLY A 328 -4.81 -4.11 17.39
N SER A 329 -4.96 -2.95 18.03
CA SER A 329 -5.89 -1.91 17.57
C SER A 329 -5.41 -1.31 16.23
N LYS A 330 -6.38 -1.02 15.35
CA LYS A 330 -6.12 -0.36 14.06
C LYS A 330 -5.70 1.09 14.32
N LYS A 331 -4.59 1.53 13.72
CA LYS A 331 -4.16 2.95 13.79
C LYS A 331 -4.97 3.82 12.83
N ALA A 332 -4.84 5.14 12.95
CA ALA A 332 -5.41 6.07 11.97
C ALA A 332 -4.92 5.76 10.53
N ALA A 333 -3.64 5.41 10.38
CA ALA A 333 -3.04 5.03 9.10
C ALA A 333 -3.74 3.84 8.43
N TYR A 334 -4.14 2.83 9.20
CA TYR A 334 -4.90 1.68 8.67
C TYR A 334 -6.14 2.14 7.91
N THR A 335 -6.89 3.09 8.48
CA THR A 335 -8.15 3.56 7.90
C THR A 335 -7.87 4.38 6.64
N SER A 336 -6.82 5.21 6.66
CA SER A 336 -6.39 5.94 5.46
C SER A 336 -5.96 5.01 4.32
N VAL A 337 -5.23 3.92 4.61
CA VAL A 337 -4.90 2.88 3.62
C VAL A 337 -6.16 2.22 3.09
N LEU A 338 -7.05 1.75 3.96
CA LEU A 338 -8.27 1.05 3.55
C LEU A 338 -9.17 1.95 2.70
N ASN A 339 -9.31 3.22 3.07
CA ASN A 339 -10.06 4.20 2.30
C ASN A 339 -9.43 4.43 0.92
N ALA A 340 -8.10 4.57 0.83
CA ALA A 340 -7.40 4.75 -0.45
C ALA A 340 -7.57 3.54 -1.38
N LEU A 341 -7.45 2.32 -0.84
CA LEU A 341 -7.67 1.08 -1.60
C LEU A 341 -9.11 0.96 -2.14
N ASN A 342 -10.09 1.46 -1.39
CA ASN A 342 -11.50 1.50 -1.78
C ASN A 342 -11.87 2.70 -2.69
N GLY A 343 -10.88 3.43 -3.24
CA GLY A 343 -11.12 4.55 -4.16
C GLY A 343 -11.35 5.91 -3.50
N GLY A 344 -11.11 6.03 -2.20
CA GLY A 344 -11.24 7.27 -1.43
C GLY A 344 -12.69 7.70 -1.16
N THR A 345 -12.86 8.91 -0.61
CA THR A 345 -14.18 9.55 -0.44
C THR A 345 -14.37 10.61 -1.53
N THR A 346 -15.56 10.70 -2.12
CA THR A 346 -15.89 11.74 -3.13
C THR A 346 -15.88 13.17 -2.58
N THR A 347 -15.75 13.33 -1.26
CA THR A 347 -15.57 14.61 -0.57
C THR A 347 -14.13 14.69 -0.06
N PRO A 348 -13.28 15.57 -0.62
CA PRO A 348 -11.94 15.80 -0.10
C PRO A 348 -12.00 16.23 1.37
N PRO A 349 -11.07 15.75 2.23
CA PRO A 349 -10.90 16.34 3.55
C PRO A 349 -10.67 17.86 3.46
N PRO A 350 -11.31 18.68 4.31
CA PRO A 350 -10.95 20.09 4.42
C PRO A 350 -9.43 20.23 4.68
N SER A 351 -8.75 21.10 3.91
CA SER A 351 -7.35 21.44 4.15
C SER A 351 -7.28 22.52 5.23
N GLY A 352 -6.98 22.14 6.46
CA GLY A 352 -7.04 23.03 7.63
C GLY A 352 -8.24 22.72 8.52
N GLY A 353 -8.29 23.32 9.71
CA GLY A 353 -9.38 23.11 10.67
C GLY A 353 -10.75 23.36 10.05
N GLY A 354 -11.71 22.50 10.38
CA GLY A 354 -13.07 22.59 9.88
C GLY A 354 -14.08 22.06 10.89
N GLN A 355 -15.35 22.22 10.57
CA GLN A 355 -16.44 21.76 11.43
C GLN A 355 -16.63 20.24 11.31
N VAL A 356 -16.99 19.60 12.42
CA VAL A 356 -17.41 18.20 12.46
C VAL A 356 -18.90 18.16 12.75
N LYS A 357 -19.72 18.04 11.71
CA LYS A 357 -21.18 18.17 11.78
C LYS A 357 -21.84 16.80 11.88
N GLY A 358 -22.64 16.57 12.93
CA GLY A 358 -23.41 15.34 13.11
C GLY A 358 -24.53 15.23 12.08
N VAL A 359 -24.61 14.10 11.38
CA VAL A 359 -25.61 13.85 10.32
C VAL A 359 -27.02 13.86 10.90
N GLY A 360 -27.24 13.22 12.06
CA GLY A 360 -28.57 13.13 12.68
C GLY A 360 -29.09 14.46 13.25
N SER A 361 -28.20 15.36 13.68
CA SER A 361 -28.58 16.61 14.35
C SER A 361 -28.48 17.84 13.46
N GLY A 362 -27.64 17.80 12.43
CA GLY A 362 -27.24 18.99 11.68
C GLY A 362 -26.40 19.98 12.50
N ARG A 363 -25.90 19.58 13.67
CA ARG A 363 -25.13 20.41 14.60
C ARG A 363 -23.66 20.00 14.64
N CYS A 364 -22.82 20.92 15.08
CA CYS A 364 -21.38 20.76 15.08
C CYS A 364 -20.84 20.30 16.42
N LEU A 365 -19.74 19.54 16.39
CA LEU A 365 -18.94 19.19 17.54
C LEU A 365 -18.35 20.48 18.13
N ASP A 366 -18.73 20.78 19.35
CA ASP A 366 -18.52 22.08 20.00
C ASP A 366 -17.89 21.87 21.37
N VAL A 367 -16.89 22.70 21.69
CA VAL A 367 -16.40 22.83 23.07
C VAL A 367 -17.24 23.87 23.80
N PRO A 368 -17.98 23.50 24.86
CA PRO A 368 -18.91 24.40 25.55
C PRO A 368 -18.27 25.73 25.96
N ASN A 369 -18.93 26.83 25.61
CA ASN A 369 -18.53 28.20 25.96
C ASN A 369 -17.09 28.57 25.55
N ALA A 370 -16.57 27.94 24.50
CA ALA A 370 -15.17 28.07 24.09
C ALA A 370 -14.16 27.83 25.22
N SER A 371 -14.51 26.96 26.20
CA SER A 371 -13.61 26.57 27.28
C SER A 371 -12.31 25.96 26.72
N THR A 372 -11.20 26.23 27.40
CA THR A 372 -9.91 25.59 27.17
C THR A 372 -9.48 24.71 28.35
N THR A 373 -10.38 24.49 29.31
CA THR A 373 -10.14 23.68 30.51
C THR A 373 -10.10 22.20 30.16
N ASP A 374 -9.02 21.53 30.57
CA ASP A 374 -8.89 20.09 30.42
C ASP A 374 -10.02 19.37 31.15
N GLY A 375 -10.61 18.38 30.47
CA GLY A 375 -11.78 17.68 30.97
C GLY A 375 -13.11 18.35 30.63
N THR A 376 -13.16 19.39 29.79
CA THR A 376 -14.46 19.91 29.31
C THR A 376 -15.07 18.89 28.33
N GLN A 377 -16.23 18.30 28.68
CA GLN A 377 -16.95 17.39 27.78
C GLN A 377 -17.44 18.16 26.56
N VAL A 378 -17.25 17.60 25.37
CA VAL A 378 -17.74 18.23 24.14
C VAL A 378 -19.24 17.94 23.94
N GLN A 379 -19.88 18.77 23.13
CA GLN A 379 -21.32 18.73 22.91
C GLN A 379 -21.66 18.94 21.43
N LEU A 380 -22.94 18.78 21.10
CA LEU A 380 -23.54 19.32 19.89
C LEU A 380 -23.99 20.76 20.12
N TRP A 381 -23.66 21.63 19.19
CA TRP A 381 -24.16 23.00 19.15
C TRP A 381 -24.40 23.46 17.71
N ASP A 382 -25.25 24.46 17.51
CA ASP A 382 -25.50 25.05 16.20
C ASP A 382 -24.18 25.49 15.55
N CYS A 383 -24.00 25.09 14.29
CA CYS A 383 -22.77 25.30 13.56
C CYS A 383 -22.49 26.79 13.33
N ASN A 384 -21.31 27.24 13.71
CA ASN A 384 -20.83 28.60 13.48
C ASN A 384 -19.31 28.63 13.31
N ASN A 385 -18.75 29.77 12.89
CA ASN A 385 -17.33 29.90 12.57
C ASN A 385 -16.43 30.16 13.80
N ALA A 386 -16.91 29.90 15.02
CA ALA A 386 -16.11 30.09 16.22
C ALA A 386 -15.00 29.03 16.34
N THR A 387 -13.90 29.41 17.00
CA THR A 387 -12.69 28.60 17.16
C THR A 387 -12.94 27.29 17.90
N ASN A 388 -13.95 27.24 18.78
CA ASN A 388 -14.36 26.08 19.57
C ASN A 388 -15.09 25.00 18.75
N GLN A 389 -15.34 25.24 17.47
CA GLN A 389 -15.87 24.27 16.51
C GLN A 389 -14.91 23.96 15.36
N GLN A 390 -13.67 24.49 15.39
CA GLN A 390 -12.67 24.25 14.36
C GLN A 390 -11.76 23.09 14.76
N TRP A 391 -11.99 21.92 14.16
CA TRP A 391 -11.26 20.70 14.43
C TRP A 391 -10.29 20.39 13.30
N THR A 392 -9.02 20.19 13.64
CA THR A 392 -7.96 19.84 12.70
C THR A 392 -7.58 18.39 12.87
N SER A 393 -7.72 17.59 11.82
CA SER A 393 -7.16 16.24 11.78
C SER A 393 -5.64 16.32 11.58
N THR A 394 -4.86 15.63 12.42
CA THR A 394 -3.39 15.61 12.30
C THR A 394 -2.88 14.32 11.66
N SER A 395 -1.60 14.33 11.27
CA SER A 395 -0.88 13.14 10.85
C SER A 395 -0.63 12.14 11.98
N ALA A 396 -0.94 12.46 13.24
CA ALA A 396 -0.93 11.50 14.34
C ALA A 396 -2.31 10.85 14.56
N GLY A 397 -3.32 11.21 13.76
CA GLY A 397 -4.70 10.75 13.93
C GLY A 397 -5.48 11.50 15.02
N GLU A 398 -4.98 12.62 15.51
CA GLU A 398 -5.69 13.44 16.49
C GLU A 398 -6.74 14.33 15.81
N LEU A 399 -7.78 14.70 16.56
CA LEU A 399 -8.67 15.82 16.22
C LEU A 399 -8.39 16.98 17.18
N ARG A 400 -7.66 18.00 16.69
CA ARG A 400 -7.20 19.13 17.50
C ARG A 400 -8.13 20.33 17.42
N VAL A 401 -8.34 20.99 18.54
CA VAL A 401 -9.02 22.28 18.66
C VAL A 401 -8.09 23.27 19.38
N TYR A 402 -8.20 24.57 19.05
CA TYR A 402 -7.30 25.63 19.59
C TYR A 402 -5.80 25.41 19.36
N GLY A 403 -5.44 24.53 18.41
CA GLY A 403 -4.05 24.20 18.08
C GLY A 403 -3.40 23.14 19.00
N ASN A 404 -3.62 23.21 20.32
CA ASN A 404 -2.94 22.35 21.30
C ASN A 404 -3.87 21.52 22.22
N LYS A 405 -5.19 21.58 22.03
CA LYS A 405 -6.13 20.68 22.69
C LYS A 405 -6.55 19.57 21.74
N CYS A 406 -6.71 18.37 22.29
CA CYS A 406 -7.08 17.17 21.55
C CYS A 406 -8.43 16.68 22.02
N LEU A 407 -9.22 16.14 21.09
CA LEU A 407 -10.38 15.33 21.41
C LEU A 407 -9.91 14.07 22.12
N ASP A 408 -10.39 13.86 23.34
CA ASP A 408 -9.86 12.91 24.31
C ASP A 408 -11.00 12.03 24.85
N ALA A 409 -10.79 10.72 24.85
CA ALA A 409 -11.68 9.78 25.53
C ALA A 409 -11.20 9.52 26.96
N ALA A 410 -12.06 9.80 27.95
CA ALA A 410 -11.77 9.59 29.38
C ALA A 410 -12.02 8.14 29.86
N GLY A 411 -12.06 7.18 28.94
CA GLY A 411 -12.33 5.77 29.20
C GLY A 411 -12.53 4.97 27.91
N THR A 412 -12.64 3.65 28.01
CA THR A 412 -12.75 2.74 26.85
C THR A 412 -14.10 2.04 26.72
N GLY A 413 -15.00 2.20 27.69
CA GLY A 413 -16.33 1.58 27.71
C GLY A 413 -17.43 2.44 27.08
N ASN A 414 -18.59 1.82 26.84
CA ASN A 414 -19.80 2.53 26.46
C ASN A 414 -20.17 3.57 27.53
N GLY A 415 -20.52 4.78 27.10
CA GLY A 415 -20.78 5.91 28.01
C GLY A 415 -19.55 6.68 28.44
N ALA A 416 -18.34 6.27 28.02
CA ALA A 416 -17.13 7.02 28.35
C ALA A 416 -17.22 8.44 27.79
N LYS A 417 -16.90 9.41 28.63
CA LYS A 417 -16.91 10.84 28.32
C LYS A 417 -15.91 11.17 27.22
N VAL A 418 -16.36 11.92 26.21
CA VAL A 418 -15.49 12.52 25.19
C VAL A 418 -15.33 14.01 25.50
N GLN A 419 -14.08 14.46 25.63
CA GLN A 419 -13.74 15.77 26.18
C GLN A 419 -12.60 16.41 25.39
N ILE A 420 -12.22 17.64 25.75
CA ILE A 420 -10.93 18.20 25.38
C ILE A 420 -9.90 17.95 26.49
N TYR A 421 -8.68 17.64 26.11
CA TYR A 421 -7.53 17.54 27.00
C TYR A 421 -6.27 18.06 26.28
N SER A 422 -5.23 18.42 27.03
CA SER A 422 -3.94 18.79 26.44
C SER A 422 -3.39 17.65 25.58
N CYS A 423 -2.92 17.95 24.36
CA CYS A 423 -2.41 16.92 23.46
C CYS A 423 -1.13 16.30 24.00
N TRP A 424 -1.08 14.98 24.12
CA TRP A 424 0.11 14.24 24.58
C TRP A 424 0.44 12.99 23.74
N GLY A 425 -0.33 12.73 22.68
CA GLY A 425 -0.09 11.63 21.75
C GLY A 425 -0.66 10.28 22.17
N GLY A 426 -1.45 10.23 23.26
CA GLY A 426 -2.10 9.00 23.73
C GLY A 426 -3.07 8.40 22.72
N THR A 427 -3.21 7.07 22.70
CA THR A 427 -4.14 6.38 21.79
C THR A 427 -5.61 6.68 22.07
N ASN A 428 -5.94 7.18 23.26
CA ASN A 428 -7.26 7.70 23.61
C ASN A 428 -7.55 9.09 23.01
N GLN A 429 -6.54 9.73 22.41
CA GLN A 429 -6.65 11.00 21.65
C GLN A 429 -6.55 10.80 20.14
N GLN A 430 -6.45 9.55 19.69
CA GLN A 430 -6.36 9.20 18.27
C GLN A 430 -7.67 8.62 17.77
N TRP A 431 -8.04 8.98 16.55
CA TRP A 431 -9.35 8.70 15.96
C TRP A 431 -9.20 8.21 14.52
N ARG A 432 -10.03 7.23 14.14
CA ARG A 432 -10.18 6.72 12.78
C ARG A 432 -11.40 7.36 12.14
N LEU A 433 -11.19 8.03 11.01
CA LEU A 433 -12.24 8.66 10.22
C LEU A 433 -12.67 7.69 9.11
N ASN A 434 -13.76 6.96 9.34
CA ASN A 434 -14.23 5.94 8.41
C ASN A 434 -15.04 6.56 7.25
N SER A 435 -15.14 5.84 6.13
CA SER A 435 -15.85 6.28 4.92
C SER A 435 -17.37 6.38 5.10
N ASP A 436 -17.95 5.66 6.06
CA ASP A 436 -19.37 5.71 6.42
C ASP A 436 -19.75 6.94 7.28
N GLY A 437 -18.77 7.80 7.59
CA GLY A 437 -18.92 8.99 8.41
C GLY A 437 -18.75 8.74 9.91
N SER A 438 -18.52 7.50 10.35
CA SER A 438 -18.21 7.23 11.76
C SER A 438 -16.80 7.69 12.14
N ILE A 439 -16.66 8.16 13.38
CA ILE A 439 -15.39 8.54 13.99
C ILE A 439 -15.14 7.58 15.14
N VAL A 440 -14.10 6.74 15.05
CA VAL A 440 -13.84 5.65 16.01
C VAL A 440 -12.57 5.91 16.80
N GLY A 441 -12.65 5.85 18.13
CA GLY A 441 -11.47 5.96 18.99
C GLY A 441 -10.51 4.79 18.76
N VAL A 442 -9.21 5.07 18.58
CA VAL A 442 -8.19 4.04 18.31
C VAL A 442 -8.08 3.08 19.49
N GLN A 443 -7.95 3.61 20.72
CA GLN A 443 -7.82 2.78 21.92
C GLN A 443 -9.07 1.95 22.24
N SER A 444 -10.26 2.54 22.11
CA SER A 444 -11.50 1.90 22.56
C SER A 444 -12.16 1.02 21.49
N GLY A 445 -11.92 1.30 20.21
CA GLY A 445 -12.70 0.71 19.12
C GLY A 445 -14.16 1.19 19.07
N LEU A 446 -14.54 2.18 19.88
CA LEU A 446 -15.90 2.71 19.99
C LEU A 446 -16.10 3.99 19.17
N CYS A 447 -17.33 4.21 18.73
CA CYS A 447 -17.75 5.36 17.93
C CYS A 447 -18.02 6.58 18.81
N LEU A 448 -17.72 7.76 18.26
CA LEU A 448 -18.17 9.05 18.77
C LEU A 448 -19.69 9.15 18.58
N ASP A 449 -20.41 9.28 19.69
CA ASP A 449 -21.86 9.09 19.80
C ASP A 449 -22.50 10.29 20.51
N ALA A 450 -23.55 10.87 19.90
CA ALA A 450 -24.38 11.86 20.57
C ALA A 450 -25.35 11.15 21.53
N VAL A 451 -25.21 11.47 22.84
CA VAL A 451 -25.86 10.77 23.95
C VAL A 451 -27.37 10.65 23.73
N GLY A 452 -27.87 9.41 23.81
CA GLY A 452 -29.31 9.14 23.73
C GLY A 452 -29.97 9.51 22.40
N ASN A 453 -29.20 9.57 21.30
CA ASN A 453 -29.64 10.12 20.01
C ASN A 453 -30.10 11.60 20.11
N GLY A 454 -29.63 12.34 21.12
CA GLY A 454 -29.96 13.74 21.28
C GLY A 454 -29.51 14.57 20.07
N THR A 455 -30.34 15.53 19.68
CA THR A 455 -30.05 16.42 18.54
C THR A 455 -30.05 17.89 18.91
N ALA A 456 -30.42 18.23 20.15
CA ALA A 456 -30.49 19.61 20.62
C ALA A 456 -29.10 20.17 20.98
N ASN A 457 -29.00 21.50 21.01
CA ASN A 457 -27.87 22.20 21.60
C ASN A 457 -27.64 21.71 23.04
N GLY A 458 -26.39 21.43 23.38
CA GLY A 458 -26.01 20.89 24.69
C GLY A 458 -26.06 19.37 24.79
N THR A 459 -26.46 18.65 23.74
CA THR A 459 -26.35 17.18 23.73
C THR A 459 -24.88 16.79 23.88
N GLN A 460 -24.55 16.10 24.95
CA GLN A 460 -23.19 15.67 25.22
C GLN A 460 -22.73 14.56 24.25
N ILE A 461 -21.42 14.46 24.07
CA ILE A 461 -20.80 13.39 23.30
C ILE A 461 -20.16 12.36 24.23
N GLN A 462 -20.30 11.09 23.86
CA GLN A 462 -19.74 9.93 24.53
C GLN A 462 -19.08 8.97 23.53
N LEU A 463 -18.41 7.95 24.04
CA LEU A 463 -18.10 6.74 23.29
C LEU A 463 -19.23 5.73 23.41
N TYR A 464 -19.56 5.06 22.31
CA TYR A 464 -20.50 3.96 22.32
C TYR A 464 -20.19 2.94 21.21
N SER A 465 -20.74 1.73 21.36
CA SER A 465 -20.62 0.67 20.36
C SER A 465 -21.14 1.18 19.01
N CYS A 466 -20.35 0.97 17.96
CA CYS A 466 -20.68 1.43 16.62
C CYS A 466 -21.93 0.70 16.10
N SER A 467 -22.96 1.47 15.75
CA SER A 467 -24.28 0.95 15.35
C SER A 467 -24.69 1.30 13.91
N GLY A 468 -23.96 2.22 13.27
CA GLY A 468 -24.38 2.83 12.00
C GLY A 468 -25.51 3.87 12.13
N GLY A 469 -25.92 4.18 13.37
CA GLY A 469 -26.94 5.19 13.67
C GLY A 469 -26.55 6.60 13.23
N SER A 470 -27.54 7.44 12.91
CA SER A 470 -27.31 8.81 12.44
C SER A 470 -26.65 9.71 13.49
N ASN A 471 -26.76 9.38 14.78
CA ASN A 471 -26.11 10.06 15.90
C ASN A 471 -24.61 9.73 16.04
N GLN A 472 -24.10 8.77 15.26
CA GLN A 472 -22.69 8.36 15.20
C GLN A 472 -22.05 8.68 13.84
N ARG A 473 -22.77 9.36 12.94
CA ARG A 473 -22.25 9.76 11.62
C ARG A 473 -21.98 11.25 11.57
N TRP A 474 -20.87 11.61 10.95
CA TRP A 474 -20.32 12.96 10.93
C TRP A 474 -19.86 13.34 9.52
N THR A 475 -20.11 14.58 9.13
CA THR A 475 -19.57 15.20 7.91
C THR A 475 -18.57 16.28 8.29
N ARG A 476 -17.47 16.37 7.55
CA ARG A 476 -16.46 17.41 7.74
C ARG A 476 -16.69 18.51 6.71
N THR A 477 -16.80 19.77 7.16
CA THR A 477 -17.13 20.93 6.31
C THR A 477 -16.23 22.11 6.60
#